data_AF-A0A931LC46-F1
#
_entry.id   AF-A0A931LC46-F1
#
_cell.length_a   1.000
_cell.length_b   1.000
_cell.length_c   1.000
_cell.angle_alpha   90.00
_cell.angle_beta   90.00
_cell.angle_gamma   90.00
#
_symmetry.space_group_name_H-M   'P 1'
#
loop_
_entity.id
_entity.type
_entity.pdbx_description
1 polymer ?
#
loop_
_entity_poly.entity_id
_entity_poly.type
_entity_poly.pdbx_seq_one_letter_code
_entity_poly.pdbx_strand_id
1 'polypeptide(L)'
;MARQFDLDQFYSLFQAFDHTGRRMFGAAWRGVEAFAHRTDDPKATRDERDALMDQVRALSGQAALHWTFLHNDMAPDVQQAASEALAPIDRQLAEVRDRLKGIPDVTDSWVKDHAAYTRRRRVEDELKAAFARADLALMVAPHRVVEWRAWSAFPDFRIYFGLSMVRVPSAVSSNRRGPAFIEKAALDSWLERFEWAGSGQGQLTVQERLRIWLEGKFRSIGSEEHAKQWFMNEASRVFPGLTVRTFNAVWAQVAPAAFRAPGRRSKKS
;
A
#
# COMPACT_ATOMS: atom_id res chain seq x y z
N MET A 1 28.65 -25.20 -23.96
CA MET A 1 27.84 -24.01 -24.30
C MET A 1 27.10 -23.56 -23.06
N ALA A 2 27.45 -22.40 -22.48
CA ALA A 2 26.72 -21.85 -21.35
C ALA A 2 25.35 -21.37 -21.87
N ARG A 3 24.25 -21.92 -21.35
CA ARG A 3 22.91 -21.41 -21.65
C ARG A 3 22.85 -19.98 -21.12
N GLN A 4 22.65 -19.02 -22.02
CA GLN A 4 22.50 -17.62 -21.66
C GLN A 4 21.26 -17.46 -20.79
N PHE A 5 21.38 -16.71 -19.70
CA PHE A 5 20.24 -16.41 -18.83
C PHE A 5 19.29 -15.47 -19.57
N ASP A 6 18.09 -15.96 -19.86
CA ASP A 6 17.06 -15.18 -20.54
C ASP A 6 16.22 -14.42 -19.51
N LEU A 7 16.50 -13.11 -19.38
CA LEU A 7 15.78 -12.22 -18.46
C LEU A 7 14.29 -12.10 -18.80
N ASP A 8 13.89 -12.40 -20.03
CA ASP A 8 12.50 -12.28 -20.44
C ASP A 8 11.60 -13.36 -19.84
N GLN A 9 12.17 -14.41 -19.28
CA GLN A 9 11.43 -15.51 -18.63
C GLN A 9 11.24 -15.30 -17.13
N PHE A 10 11.83 -14.25 -16.55
CA PHE A 10 11.82 -14.02 -15.11
C PHE A 10 11.24 -12.66 -14.72
N TYR A 11 10.51 -12.64 -13.62
CA TYR A 11 10.25 -11.41 -12.88
C TYR A 11 11.38 -11.18 -11.90
N SER A 12 11.83 -9.94 -11.79
CA SER A 12 12.58 -9.51 -10.61
C SER A 12 11.71 -9.68 -9.36
N LEU A 13 12.33 -9.91 -8.20
CA LEU A 13 11.60 -10.07 -6.96
C LEU A 13 10.73 -8.84 -6.60
N PHE A 14 11.15 -7.63 -6.98
CA PHE A 14 10.34 -6.43 -6.82
C PHE A 14 9.09 -6.44 -7.72
N GLN A 15 9.21 -6.87 -8.98
CA GLN A 15 8.04 -7.03 -9.85
C GLN A 15 7.09 -8.08 -9.30
N ALA A 16 7.62 -9.22 -8.82
CA ALA A 16 6.79 -10.24 -8.21
C ALA A 16 6.05 -9.72 -6.98
N PHE A 17 6.73 -8.92 -6.15
CA PHE A 17 6.13 -8.23 -5.01
C PHE A 17 5.00 -7.27 -5.44
N ASP A 18 5.22 -6.44 -6.44
CA ASP A 18 4.21 -5.50 -6.97
C ASP A 18 3.00 -6.25 -7.55
N HIS A 19 3.22 -7.28 -8.38
CA HIS A 19 2.15 -8.08 -8.96
C HIS A 19 1.32 -8.80 -7.89
N THR A 20 1.97 -9.36 -6.88
CA THR A 20 1.28 -9.99 -5.75
C THR A 20 0.43 -8.98 -4.98
N GLY A 21 0.99 -7.80 -4.67
CA GLY A 21 0.24 -6.74 -4.00
C GLY A 21 -0.96 -6.24 -4.80
N ARG A 22 -0.80 -6.03 -6.11
CA ARG A 22 -1.92 -5.66 -7.01
C ARG A 22 -3.02 -6.72 -7.01
N ARG A 23 -2.67 -8.01 -7.01
CA ARG A 23 -3.65 -9.10 -6.95
C ARG A 23 -4.38 -9.15 -5.61
N MET A 24 -3.64 -9.03 -4.51
CA MET A 24 -4.19 -9.13 -3.15
C MET A 24 -5.01 -7.90 -2.70
N PHE A 25 -4.74 -6.71 -3.24
CA PHE A 25 -5.34 -5.47 -2.74
C PHE A 25 -5.98 -4.59 -3.82
N GLY A 26 -5.86 -4.96 -5.10
CA GLY A 26 -6.46 -4.22 -6.22
C GLY A 26 -6.10 -2.74 -6.19
N ALA A 27 -7.12 -1.88 -6.17
CA ALA A 27 -6.96 -0.43 -6.18
C ALA A 27 -6.34 0.15 -4.89
N ALA A 28 -6.34 -0.59 -3.79
CA ALA A 28 -5.69 -0.14 -2.56
C ALA A 28 -4.15 -0.26 -2.64
N TRP A 29 -3.61 -1.04 -3.58
CA TRP A 29 -2.19 -1.14 -3.85
C TRP A 29 -1.71 0.04 -4.71
N ARG A 30 -0.77 0.82 -4.21
CA ARG A 30 -0.28 2.04 -4.89
C ARG A 30 1.11 1.90 -5.47
N GLY A 31 1.82 0.82 -5.16
CA GLY A 31 3.22 0.58 -5.54
C GLY A 31 4.24 1.25 -4.61
N VAL A 32 3.81 2.16 -3.74
CA VAL A 32 4.68 2.80 -2.72
C VAL A 32 4.95 1.86 -1.53
N GLU A 33 4.14 0.80 -1.39
CA GLU A 33 4.20 -0.16 -0.29
C GLU A 33 5.57 -0.82 -0.15
N ALA A 34 6.32 -1.00 -1.25
CA ALA A 34 7.65 -1.61 -1.20
C ALA A 34 8.66 -0.83 -0.37
N PHE A 35 8.42 0.48 -0.21
CA PHE A 35 9.27 1.40 0.56
C PHE A 35 8.61 1.85 1.86
N ALA A 36 7.39 1.37 2.17
CA ALA A 36 6.70 1.73 3.41
C ALA A 36 7.51 1.27 4.63
N HIS A 37 7.75 2.20 5.55
CA HIS A 37 8.49 1.95 6.79
C HIS A 37 7.58 1.35 7.86
N ARG A 38 8.19 0.73 8.87
CA ARG A 38 7.44 0.30 10.05
C ARG A 38 6.86 1.54 10.72
N THR A 39 5.54 1.52 10.85
CA THR A 39 4.76 2.57 11.49
C THR A 39 3.85 1.88 12.50
N ASP A 40 3.68 2.49 13.67
CA ASP A 40 2.79 1.95 14.71
C ASP A 40 1.32 2.13 14.32
N ASP A 41 0.42 1.35 14.93
CA ASP A 41 -1.01 1.42 14.64
C ASP A 41 -1.59 2.75 15.18
N PRO A 42 -2.04 3.66 14.30
CA PRO A 42 -2.63 4.93 14.72
C PRO A 42 -3.98 4.74 15.43
N LYS A 43 -4.63 3.58 15.28
CA LYS A 43 -5.96 3.34 15.85
C LYS A 43 -5.95 3.45 17.37
N ALA A 44 -5.00 2.79 18.05
CA ALA A 44 -4.92 2.85 19.51
C ALA A 44 -4.74 4.29 20.03
N THR A 45 -3.89 5.07 19.36
CA THR A 45 -3.65 6.49 19.69
C THR A 45 -4.90 7.33 19.43
N ARG A 46 -5.61 7.08 18.32
CA ARG A 46 -6.86 7.78 18.00
C ARG A 46 -7.95 7.47 19.02
N ASP A 47 -8.17 6.19 19.31
CA ASP A 47 -9.19 5.73 20.26
C ASP A 47 -8.92 6.33 21.67
N GLU A 48 -7.66 6.40 22.09
CA GLU A 48 -7.28 7.05 23.36
C GLU A 48 -7.56 8.56 23.35
N ARG A 49 -7.21 9.27 22.27
CA ARG A 49 -7.50 10.71 22.15
C ARG A 49 -9.00 10.98 22.15
N ASP A 50 -9.77 10.21 21.39
CA ASP A 50 -11.23 10.36 21.30
C ASP A 50 -11.87 10.14 22.67
N ALA A 51 -11.44 9.12 23.42
CA ALA A 51 -11.89 8.87 24.78
C ALA A 51 -11.58 10.04 25.74
N LEU A 52 -10.39 10.63 25.66
CA LEU A 52 -10.03 11.80 26.47
C LEU A 52 -10.81 13.05 26.04
N MET A 53 -11.03 13.25 24.75
CA MET A 53 -11.85 14.36 24.24
C MET A 53 -13.30 14.24 24.71
N ASP A 54 -13.87 13.04 24.72
CA ASP A 54 -15.21 12.79 25.23
C ASP A 54 -15.29 13.02 26.75
N GLN A 55 -14.25 12.66 27.50
CA GLN A 55 -14.14 13.02 28.92
C GLN A 55 -14.11 14.54 29.12
N VAL A 56 -13.33 15.28 28.32
CA VAL A 56 -13.30 16.75 28.38
C VAL A 56 -14.69 17.33 28.08
N ARG A 57 -15.39 16.81 27.06
CA ARG A 57 -16.75 17.26 26.72
C ARG A 57 -17.72 17.00 27.86
N ALA A 58 -17.69 15.81 28.46
CA ALA A 58 -18.55 15.44 29.57
C ALA A 58 -18.31 16.32 30.80
N LEU A 59 -17.05 16.49 31.21
CA LEU A 59 -16.68 17.33 32.34
C LEU A 59 -17.00 18.81 32.09
N SER A 60 -16.78 19.31 30.87
CA SER A 60 -17.13 20.68 30.50
C SER A 60 -18.65 20.90 30.55
N GLY A 61 -19.44 19.90 30.15
CA GLY A 61 -20.90 19.92 30.26
C GLY A 61 -21.38 19.96 31.72
N GLN A 62 -20.74 19.20 32.60
CA GLN A 62 -21.02 19.24 34.05
C GLN A 62 -20.65 20.61 34.66
N ALA A 63 -19.46 21.13 34.32
CA ALA A 63 -19.01 22.43 34.79
C ALA A 63 -19.93 23.58 34.34
N ALA A 64 -20.50 23.51 33.13
CA ALA A 64 -21.35 24.56 32.57
C ALA A 64 -22.57 24.90 33.47
N LEU A 65 -23.15 23.90 34.13
CA LEU A 65 -24.26 24.10 35.07
C LEU A 65 -23.82 24.93 36.28
N HIS A 66 -22.67 24.59 36.86
CA HIS A 66 -22.14 25.31 38.02
C HIS A 66 -21.63 26.71 37.64
N TRP A 67 -21.04 26.88 36.46
CA TRP A 67 -20.69 28.19 35.94
C TRP A 67 -21.93 29.08 35.78
N THR A 68 -23.07 28.51 35.38
CA THR A 68 -24.34 29.24 35.29
C THR A 68 -24.81 29.72 36.67
N PHE A 69 -24.65 28.94 37.73
CA PHE A 69 -25.00 29.37 39.09
C PHE A 69 -24.07 30.45 39.63
N LEU A 70 -22.78 30.44 39.26
CA LEU A 70 -21.82 31.46 39.67
C LEU A 70 -21.99 32.80 38.94
N HIS A 71 -22.41 32.78 37.66
CA HIS A 71 -22.56 34.00 36.85
C HIS A 71 -23.92 34.68 36.99
N ASN A 72 -24.91 34.00 37.55
CA ASN A 72 -26.21 34.59 37.88
C ASN A 72 -26.23 35.07 39.33
N ASP A 73 -27.03 36.10 39.62
CA ASP A 73 -27.29 36.60 40.98
C ASP A 73 -28.13 35.60 41.80
N MET A 74 -27.53 34.45 42.10
CA MET A 74 -28.06 33.43 42.98
C MET A 74 -27.75 33.77 44.44
N ALA A 75 -28.44 33.11 45.37
CA ALA A 75 -28.17 33.26 46.79
C ALA A 75 -26.71 32.82 47.13
N PRO A 76 -26.03 33.47 48.10
CA PRO A 76 -24.62 33.21 48.41
C PRO A 76 -24.29 31.74 48.77
N ASP A 77 -25.23 31.03 49.40
CA ASP A 77 -25.13 29.61 49.73
C ASP A 77 -25.11 28.73 48.47
N VAL A 78 -25.93 29.08 47.47
CA VAL A 78 -25.95 28.39 46.16
C VAL A 78 -24.64 28.63 45.40
N GLN A 79 -24.10 29.85 45.44
CA GLN A 79 -22.82 30.17 44.82
C GLN A 79 -21.65 29.43 45.49
N GLN A 80 -21.63 29.35 46.83
CA GLN A 80 -20.62 28.61 47.57
C GLN A 80 -20.65 27.11 47.22
N ALA A 81 -21.84 26.50 47.21
CA ALA A 81 -22.01 25.10 46.83
C ALA A 81 -21.59 24.83 45.37
N ALA A 82 -21.87 25.75 44.45
CA ALA A 82 -21.43 25.64 43.06
C ALA A 82 -19.90 25.74 42.91
N SER A 83 -19.25 26.62 43.69
CA SER A 83 -17.79 26.74 43.72
C SER A 83 -17.11 25.47 44.24
N GLU A 84 -17.61 24.91 45.34
CA GLU A 84 -17.11 23.65 45.92
C GLU A 84 -17.26 22.46 44.96
N ALA A 85 -18.37 22.42 44.21
CA ALA A 85 -18.60 21.40 43.19
C ALA A 85 -17.70 21.56 41.94
N LEU A 86 -17.29 22.79 41.59
CA LEU A 86 -16.43 23.06 40.43
C LEU A 86 -14.97 22.67 40.64
N ALA A 87 -14.43 22.89 41.84
CA ALA A 87 -13.02 22.63 42.13
C ALA A 87 -12.54 21.20 41.75
N PRO A 88 -13.27 20.10 42.05
CA PRO A 88 -12.86 18.77 41.60
C PRO A 88 -12.99 18.59 40.07
N ILE A 89 -13.98 19.20 39.43
CA ILE A 89 -14.19 19.12 37.97
C ILE A 89 -13.04 19.81 37.24
N ASP A 90 -12.63 21.00 37.69
CA ASP A 90 -11.52 21.75 37.09
C ASP A 90 -10.19 21.00 37.23
N ARG A 91 -9.97 20.34 38.38
CA ARG A 91 -8.79 19.47 38.58
C ARG A 91 -8.76 18.31 37.59
N GLN A 92 -9.90 17.63 37.41
CA GLN A 92 -10.03 16.54 36.43
C GLN A 92 -9.86 17.04 35.00
N LEU A 93 -10.43 18.20 34.66
CA LEU A 93 -10.24 18.82 33.34
C LEU A 93 -8.78 19.15 33.07
N ALA A 94 -8.05 19.67 34.05
CA ALA A 94 -6.62 19.93 33.92
C ALA A 94 -5.84 18.64 33.67
N GLU A 95 -6.09 17.58 34.45
CA GLU A 95 -5.44 16.29 34.30
C GLU A 95 -5.70 15.65 32.92
N VAL A 96 -6.96 15.61 32.48
CA VAL A 96 -7.33 15.04 31.18
C VAL A 96 -6.71 15.85 30.03
N ARG A 97 -6.69 17.19 30.13
CA ARG A 97 -6.05 18.05 29.13
C ARG A 97 -4.53 17.85 29.08
N ASP A 98 -3.87 17.68 30.21
CA ASP A 98 -2.44 17.43 30.26
C ASP A 98 -2.09 16.05 29.69
N ARG A 99 -2.92 15.03 29.95
CA ARG A 99 -2.81 13.74 29.26
C ARG A 99 -2.99 13.87 27.75
N LEU A 100 -3.98 14.64 27.29
CA LEU A 100 -4.23 14.86 25.87
C LEU A 100 -3.06 15.58 25.17
N LYS A 101 -2.39 16.51 25.85
CA LYS A 101 -1.16 17.16 25.34
C LYS A 101 0.01 16.19 25.18
N GLY A 102 0.06 15.14 26.02
CA GLY A 102 1.08 14.11 25.97
C GLY A 102 0.94 13.14 24.81
N ILE A 103 -0.23 13.07 24.17
CA ILE A 103 -0.51 12.14 23.08
C ILE A 103 -0.38 12.87 21.73
N PRO A 104 0.41 12.36 20.77
CA PRO A 104 0.57 12.99 19.47
C PRO A 104 -0.74 12.97 18.65
N ASP A 105 -0.92 13.98 17.79
CA ASP A 105 -2.04 14.01 16.86
C ASP A 105 -1.91 12.92 15.78
N VAL A 106 -3.02 12.23 15.53
CA VAL A 106 -3.09 11.21 14.47
C VAL A 106 -3.33 11.90 13.13
N THR A 107 -2.26 12.03 12.34
CA THR A 107 -2.30 12.64 11.01
C THR A 107 -2.76 11.65 9.93
N ASP A 108 -3.34 12.15 8.85
CA ASP A 108 -3.69 11.35 7.67
C ASP A 108 -2.50 10.63 7.05
N SER A 109 -1.32 11.23 7.13
CA SER A 109 -0.06 10.64 6.65
C SER A 109 0.28 9.39 7.45
N TRP A 110 0.21 9.45 8.79
CA TRP A 110 0.42 8.28 9.66
C TRP A 110 -0.54 7.14 9.30
N VAL A 111 -1.83 7.43 9.14
CA VAL A 111 -2.83 6.42 8.74
C VAL A 111 -2.49 5.78 7.39
N LYS A 112 -2.12 6.58 6.40
CA LYS A 112 -1.73 6.08 5.07
C LYS A 112 -0.46 5.23 5.13
N ASP A 113 0.54 5.64 5.90
CA ASP A 113 1.82 4.96 6.05
C ASP A 113 1.64 3.62 6.77
N HIS A 114 0.89 3.59 7.87
CA HIS A 114 0.54 2.35 8.58
C HIS A 114 -0.21 1.38 7.67
N ALA A 115 -1.17 1.87 6.89
CA ALA A 115 -1.92 1.03 5.94
C ALA A 115 -1.00 0.47 4.84
N ALA A 116 -0.09 1.29 4.29
CA ALA A 116 0.87 0.85 3.28
C ALA A 116 1.85 -0.18 3.85
N TYR A 117 2.36 0.03 5.06
CA TYR A 117 3.22 -0.92 5.76
C TYR A 117 2.52 -2.25 6.05
N THR A 118 1.26 -2.21 6.48
CA THR A 118 0.46 -3.40 6.75
C THR A 118 0.26 -4.22 5.48
N ARG A 119 -0.10 -3.58 4.36
CA ARG A 119 -0.21 -4.25 3.05
C ARG A 119 1.13 -4.85 2.63
N ARG A 120 2.22 -4.08 2.74
CA ARG A 120 3.58 -4.55 2.45
C ARG A 120 3.89 -5.83 3.21
N ARG A 121 3.72 -5.81 4.53
CA ARG A 121 3.99 -6.96 5.42
C ARG A 121 3.22 -8.20 4.99
N ARG A 122 1.92 -8.04 4.69
CA ARG A 122 1.08 -9.15 4.26
C ARG A 122 1.54 -9.77 2.93
N VAL A 123 1.98 -8.97 1.95
CA VAL A 123 2.58 -9.48 0.71
C VAL A 123 3.90 -10.19 0.97
N GLU A 124 4.79 -9.59 1.77
CA GLU A 124 6.08 -10.21 2.10
C GLU A 124 5.89 -11.57 2.77
N ASP A 125 4.96 -11.66 3.71
CA ASP A 125 4.69 -12.87 4.48
C ASP A 125 4.07 -13.96 3.58
N GLU A 126 3.19 -13.60 2.61
CA GLU A 126 2.66 -14.56 1.64
C GLU A 126 3.71 -15.10 0.67
N LEU A 127 4.58 -14.25 0.13
CA LEU A 127 5.67 -14.69 -0.74
C LEU A 127 6.64 -15.59 0.04
N LYS A 128 7.01 -15.21 1.27
CA LYS A 128 7.83 -16.05 2.16
C LYS A 128 7.18 -17.41 2.41
N ALA A 129 5.88 -17.45 2.65
CA ALA A 129 5.15 -18.68 2.86
C ALA A 129 5.13 -19.56 1.59
N ALA A 130 4.98 -18.97 0.41
CA ALA A 130 5.07 -19.69 -0.86
C ALA A 130 6.46 -20.29 -1.09
N PHE A 131 7.53 -19.55 -0.79
CA PHE A 131 8.89 -20.10 -0.87
C PHE A 131 9.12 -21.23 0.14
N ALA A 132 8.59 -21.09 1.36
CA ALA A 132 8.69 -22.12 2.39
C ALA A 132 7.99 -23.44 2.03
N ARG A 133 6.84 -23.34 1.35
CA ARG A 133 6.08 -24.48 0.82
C ARG A 133 6.60 -25.03 -0.50
N ALA A 134 7.56 -24.35 -1.12
CA ALA A 134 8.04 -24.62 -2.48
C ALA A 134 6.95 -24.47 -3.56
N ASP A 135 5.91 -23.66 -3.32
CA ASP A 135 4.94 -23.26 -4.34
C ASP A 135 5.63 -22.38 -5.42
N LEU A 136 6.65 -21.63 -5.01
CA LEU A 136 7.48 -20.78 -5.85
C LEU A 136 8.96 -21.05 -5.59
N ALA A 137 9.75 -21.02 -6.67
CA ALA A 137 11.20 -21.06 -6.58
C ALA A 137 11.77 -19.63 -6.64
N LEU A 138 12.55 -19.26 -5.63
CA LEU A 138 13.34 -18.03 -5.63
C LEU A 138 14.72 -18.35 -6.16
N MET A 139 15.17 -17.65 -7.20
CA MET A 139 16.50 -17.81 -7.76
C MET A 139 17.39 -16.63 -7.40
N VAL A 140 18.67 -16.90 -7.15
CA VAL A 140 19.71 -15.90 -6.94
C VAL A 140 20.79 -16.13 -7.98
N ALA A 141 21.04 -15.13 -8.84
CA ALA A 141 21.85 -15.31 -10.04
C ALA A 141 21.25 -16.35 -11.04
N PRO A 142 21.83 -16.54 -12.23
CA PRO A 142 21.20 -17.28 -13.34
C PRO A 142 20.69 -18.70 -13.07
N HIS A 143 21.26 -19.43 -12.10
CA HIS A 143 21.01 -20.87 -11.97
C HIS A 143 20.99 -21.39 -10.53
N ARG A 144 20.98 -20.52 -9.51
CA ARG A 144 20.99 -20.97 -8.11
C ARG A 144 19.63 -20.76 -7.48
N VAL A 145 18.91 -21.85 -7.26
CA VAL A 145 17.67 -21.82 -6.47
C VAL A 145 18.02 -21.66 -5.00
N VAL A 146 17.27 -20.80 -4.31
CA VAL A 146 17.37 -20.60 -2.87
C VAL A 146 16.79 -21.82 -2.16
N GLU A 147 17.62 -22.51 -1.39
CA GLU A 147 17.19 -23.60 -0.52
C GLU A 147 16.51 -23.03 0.72
N TRP A 148 15.25 -22.62 0.60
CA TRP A 148 14.54 -21.84 1.62
C TRP A 148 14.64 -22.46 3.02
N ARG A 149 14.38 -23.76 3.15
CA ARG A 149 14.39 -24.48 4.44
C ARG A 149 15.76 -24.43 5.12
N ALA A 150 16.83 -24.55 4.34
CA ALA A 150 18.19 -24.48 4.87
C ALA A 150 18.60 -23.02 5.17
N TRP A 151 18.36 -22.11 4.22
CA TRP A 151 18.88 -20.74 4.31
C TRP A 151 18.12 -19.89 5.33
N SER A 152 16.81 -20.11 5.50
CA SER A 152 15.99 -19.37 6.47
C SER A 152 16.36 -19.63 7.94
N ALA A 153 17.05 -20.73 8.23
CA ALA A 153 17.58 -21.01 9.57
C ALA A 153 18.79 -20.14 9.92
N PHE A 154 19.47 -19.54 8.93
CA PHE A 154 20.62 -18.70 9.19
C PHE A 154 20.21 -17.28 9.59
N PRO A 155 20.82 -16.71 10.66
CA PRO A 155 20.44 -15.39 11.16
C PRO A 155 20.77 -14.26 10.18
N ASP A 156 21.73 -14.46 9.27
CA ASP A 156 22.17 -13.48 8.28
C ASP A 156 21.47 -13.60 6.93
N PHE A 157 20.61 -14.61 6.73
CA PHE A 157 19.74 -14.69 5.55
C PHE A 157 18.68 -13.61 5.59
N ARG A 158 18.58 -12.83 4.52
CA ARG A 158 17.59 -11.75 4.39
C ARG A 158 17.12 -11.61 2.95
N ILE A 159 15.89 -11.15 2.80
CA ILE A 159 15.27 -10.86 1.50
C ILE A 159 14.82 -9.41 1.51
N TYR A 160 15.24 -8.69 0.48
CA TYR A 160 14.95 -7.28 0.28
C TYR A 160 14.09 -7.15 -0.98
N PHE A 161 12.76 -7.28 -0.81
CA PHE A 161 11.82 -7.19 -1.92
C PHE A 161 11.94 -5.86 -2.68
N GLY A 162 12.01 -4.74 -1.96
CA GLY A 162 12.17 -3.40 -2.57
C GLY A 162 13.45 -3.20 -3.38
N LEU A 163 14.49 -4.02 -3.14
CA LEU A 163 15.77 -3.95 -3.87
C LEU A 163 15.96 -5.13 -4.84
N SER A 164 14.96 -6.01 -4.99
CA SER A 164 15.08 -7.27 -5.72
C SER A 164 16.32 -8.11 -5.35
N MET A 165 16.63 -8.21 -4.07
CA MET A 165 17.90 -8.81 -3.62
C MET A 165 17.71 -9.83 -2.50
N VAL A 166 18.59 -10.83 -2.49
CA VAL A 166 18.73 -11.80 -1.40
C VAL A 166 20.14 -11.66 -0.84
N ARG A 167 20.21 -11.64 0.50
CA ARG A 167 21.46 -11.83 1.22
C ARG A 167 21.65 -13.32 1.49
N VAL A 168 22.63 -13.92 0.81
CA VAL A 168 23.01 -15.33 0.96
C VAL A 168 23.76 -15.52 2.28
N PRO A 169 23.51 -16.61 3.03
CA PRO A 169 24.24 -16.87 4.28
C PRO A 169 25.75 -16.96 4.04
N SER A 170 26.54 -16.42 4.97
CA SER A 170 28.00 -16.43 4.83
C SER A 170 28.62 -17.82 4.80
N ALA A 171 27.96 -18.81 5.41
CA ALA A 171 28.38 -20.21 5.37
C ALA A 171 28.21 -20.85 3.97
N VAL A 172 27.40 -20.23 3.10
CA VAL A 172 26.97 -20.80 1.81
C VAL A 172 27.68 -20.13 0.62
N SER A 173 28.16 -18.90 0.78
CA SER A 173 28.79 -18.11 -0.29
C SER A 173 29.59 -16.93 0.26
N SER A 174 30.77 -16.68 -0.32
CA SER A 174 31.52 -15.43 -0.11
C SER A 174 30.81 -14.22 -0.73
N ASN A 175 30.12 -14.42 -1.85
CA ASN A 175 29.21 -13.44 -2.46
C ASN A 175 27.91 -13.40 -1.66
N ARG A 176 27.81 -12.44 -0.76
CA ARG A 176 26.72 -12.34 0.22
C ARG A 176 25.44 -11.73 -0.32
N ARG A 177 25.44 -11.13 -1.51
CA ARG A 177 24.27 -10.43 -2.07
C ARG A 177 24.15 -10.76 -3.55
N GLY A 178 22.94 -11.04 -3.99
CA GLY A 178 22.65 -11.25 -5.41
C GLY A 178 21.25 -10.78 -5.78
N PRO A 179 21.04 -10.41 -7.06
CA PRO A 179 19.71 -10.14 -7.58
C PRO A 179 18.87 -11.40 -7.51
N ALA A 180 17.59 -11.22 -7.21
CA ALA A 180 16.63 -12.30 -7.04
C ALA A 180 15.52 -12.27 -8.09
N PHE A 181 15.17 -13.46 -8.56
CA PHE A 181 14.25 -13.67 -9.67
C PHE A 181 13.27 -14.80 -9.37
N ILE A 182 12.11 -14.74 -10.01
CA ILE A 182 11.08 -15.79 -9.99
C ILE A 182 10.65 -16.01 -11.44
N GLU A 183 10.45 -17.25 -11.85
CA GLU A 183 9.96 -17.57 -13.19
C GLU A 183 8.57 -16.98 -13.42
N LYS A 184 8.37 -16.34 -14.58
CA LYS A 184 7.12 -15.63 -14.90
C LYS A 184 5.93 -16.59 -14.90
N ALA A 185 6.04 -17.72 -15.60
CA ALA A 185 4.97 -18.70 -15.70
C ALA A 185 4.56 -19.26 -14.33
N ALA A 186 5.54 -19.57 -13.47
CA ALA A 186 5.30 -20.08 -12.12
C ALA A 186 4.59 -19.02 -11.25
N LEU A 187 5.06 -17.77 -11.29
CA LEU A 187 4.42 -16.69 -10.55
C LEU A 187 3.00 -16.43 -11.07
N ASP A 188 2.82 -16.32 -12.38
CA ASP A 188 1.53 -15.99 -12.98
C ASP A 188 0.48 -17.06 -12.62
N SER A 189 0.83 -18.35 -12.71
CA SER A 189 -0.03 -19.45 -12.27
C SER A 189 -0.31 -19.39 -10.76
N TRP A 190 0.71 -19.14 -9.94
CA TRP A 190 0.53 -19.00 -8.49
C TRP A 190 -0.39 -17.84 -8.12
N LEU A 191 -0.35 -16.74 -8.88
CA LEU A 191 -1.17 -15.55 -8.65
C LEU A 191 -2.66 -15.77 -8.97
N GLU A 192 -3.02 -16.80 -9.73
CA GLU A 192 -4.42 -17.12 -10.08
C GLU A 192 -5.27 -17.45 -8.84
N ARG A 193 -4.65 -17.89 -7.75
CA ARG A 193 -5.34 -18.19 -6.49
C ARG A 193 -5.89 -16.96 -5.77
N PHE A 194 -5.32 -15.79 -6.04
CA PHE A 194 -5.79 -14.55 -5.44
C PHE A 194 -6.92 -14.04 -6.31
N GLU A 195 -8.15 -14.22 -5.83
CA GLU A 195 -9.28 -13.46 -6.35
C GLU A 195 -8.89 -11.98 -6.31
N TRP A 196 -9.08 -11.27 -7.42
CA TRP A 196 -8.76 -9.85 -7.47
C TRP A 196 -9.60 -9.18 -6.37
N ALA A 197 -8.97 -8.57 -5.36
CA ALA A 197 -9.68 -8.04 -4.19
C ALA A 197 -10.60 -6.84 -4.47
N GLY A 198 -10.95 -6.61 -5.73
CA GLY A 198 -12.01 -5.70 -6.20
C GLY A 198 -13.04 -6.34 -7.12
N SER A 199 -12.94 -7.64 -7.43
CA SER A 199 -13.98 -8.41 -8.09
C SER A 199 -14.72 -9.21 -7.03
N GLY A 200 -15.73 -8.61 -6.41
CA GLY A 200 -16.82 -9.42 -5.88
C GLY A 200 -17.33 -10.26 -7.04
N GLN A 201 -17.03 -11.56 -7.02
CA GLN A 201 -17.42 -12.57 -8.00
C GLN A 201 -17.28 -12.19 -9.49
N GLY A 202 -16.23 -12.73 -10.13
CA GLY A 202 -16.22 -12.99 -11.58
C GLY A 202 -15.40 -11.99 -12.39
N GLN A 203 -14.37 -12.51 -13.06
CA GLN A 203 -13.61 -11.94 -14.18
C GLN A 203 -13.36 -10.43 -14.19
N LEU A 204 -12.08 -10.02 -14.18
CA LEU A 204 -11.67 -8.65 -14.45
C LEU A 204 -12.48 -8.05 -15.61
N THR A 205 -13.17 -6.95 -15.34
CA THR A 205 -13.89 -6.23 -16.40
C THR A 205 -12.92 -5.86 -17.50
N VAL A 206 -13.40 -5.79 -18.74
CA VAL A 206 -12.58 -5.40 -19.90
C VAL A 206 -11.85 -4.08 -19.66
N GLN A 207 -12.44 -3.16 -18.89
CA GLN A 207 -11.83 -1.89 -18.51
C GLN A 207 -10.59 -2.06 -17.64
N GLU A 208 -10.66 -2.93 -16.64
CA GLU A 208 -9.58 -3.12 -15.68
C GLU A 208 -8.41 -3.88 -16.31
N ARG A 209 -8.69 -4.89 -17.13
CA ARG A 209 -7.66 -5.59 -17.92
C ARG A 209 -6.97 -4.64 -18.89
N LEU A 210 -7.75 -3.77 -19.54
CA LEU A 210 -7.23 -2.76 -20.46
C LEU A 210 -6.33 -1.75 -19.74
N ARG A 211 -6.70 -1.33 -18.53
CA ARG A 211 -5.90 -0.42 -17.70
C ARG A 211 -4.51 -0.98 -17.42
N ILE A 212 -4.46 -2.21 -16.91
CA ILE A 212 -3.19 -2.89 -16.59
C ILE A 212 -2.33 -3.06 -17.83
N TRP A 213 -2.96 -3.43 -18.96
CA TRP A 213 -2.26 -3.61 -20.23
C TRP A 213 -1.67 -2.29 -20.75
N LEU A 214 -2.44 -1.18 -20.68
CA LEU A 214 -1.95 0.15 -21.07
C LEU A 214 -0.80 0.62 -20.17
N GLU A 215 -0.91 0.46 -18.84
CA GLU A 215 0.17 0.79 -17.91
C GLU A 215 1.45 0.00 -18.21
N GLY A 216 1.33 -1.29 -18.54
CA GLY A 216 2.45 -2.13 -18.96
C GLY A 216 3.07 -1.64 -20.27
N LYS A 217 2.24 -1.31 -21.26
CA LYS A 217 2.69 -0.81 -22.57
C LYS A 217 3.43 0.52 -22.48
N PHE A 218 2.97 1.45 -21.64
CA PHE A 218 3.67 2.72 -21.44
C PHE A 218 5.05 2.54 -20.79
N ARG A 219 5.23 1.50 -19.96
CA ARG A 219 6.55 1.18 -19.39
C ARG A 219 7.49 0.55 -20.40
N SER A 220 6.98 -0.25 -21.34
CA SER A 220 7.82 -0.97 -22.32
C SER A 220 8.22 -0.13 -23.53
N ILE A 221 7.37 0.81 -23.97
CA ILE A 221 7.60 1.58 -25.21
C ILE A 221 8.47 2.83 -24.99
N GLY A 222 8.70 3.23 -23.73
CA GLY A 222 9.56 4.38 -23.42
C GLY A 222 9.00 5.71 -23.94
N SER A 223 9.83 6.50 -24.65
CA SER A 223 9.47 7.83 -25.17
C SER A 223 9.00 7.83 -26.63
N GLU A 224 8.81 6.66 -27.26
CA GLU A 224 8.28 6.60 -28.62
C GLU A 224 6.81 7.04 -28.64
N GLU A 225 6.55 8.19 -29.26
CA GLU A 225 5.21 8.76 -29.36
C GLU A 225 4.38 8.02 -30.42
N HIS A 226 3.69 6.95 -30.01
CA HIS A 226 2.61 6.41 -30.82
C HIS A 226 1.31 7.20 -30.62
N ALA A 227 0.61 7.44 -31.72
CA ALA A 227 -0.71 8.03 -31.68
C ALA A 227 -1.68 7.14 -30.89
N LYS A 228 -2.63 7.75 -30.17
CA LYS A 228 -3.71 7.05 -29.43
C LYS A 228 -4.40 5.95 -30.25
N GLN A 229 -4.59 6.17 -31.55
CA GLN A 229 -5.22 5.20 -32.46
C GLN A 229 -4.43 3.89 -32.56
N TRP A 230 -3.10 3.95 -32.48
CA TRP A 230 -2.24 2.78 -32.51
C TRP A 230 -2.49 1.89 -31.29
N PHE A 231 -2.50 2.47 -30.09
CA PHE A 231 -2.82 1.75 -28.85
C PHE A 231 -4.24 1.17 -28.87
N MET A 232 -5.20 1.89 -29.45
CA MET A 232 -6.56 1.41 -29.59
C MET A 232 -6.66 0.19 -30.52
N ASN A 233 -5.94 0.23 -31.66
CA ASN A 233 -5.90 -0.87 -32.61
C ASN A 233 -5.19 -2.11 -32.04
N GLU A 234 -4.18 -1.91 -31.19
CA GLU A 234 -3.49 -3.01 -30.55
C GLU A 234 -4.33 -3.59 -29.39
N ALA A 235 -4.96 -2.72 -28.59
CA ALA A 235 -5.87 -3.13 -27.54
C ALA A 235 -7.09 -3.90 -28.08
N SER A 236 -7.64 -3.52 -29.22
CA SER A 236 -8.78 -4.23 -29.82
C SER A 236 -8.44 -5.64 -30.30
N ARG A 237 -7.16 -5.93 -30.58
CA ARG A 237 -6.69 -7.29 -30.87
C ARG A 237 -6.56 -8.15 -29.62
N VAL A 238 -6.17 -7.53 -28.50
CA VAL A 238 -5.95 -8.22 -27.21
C VAL A 238 -7.27 -8.39 -26.44
N PHE A 239 -8.22 -7.48 -26.60
CA PHE A 239 -9.50 -7.44 -25.89
C PHE A 239 -10.68 -7.51 -26.87
N PRO A 240 -11.15 -8.72 -27.25
CA PRO A 240 -12.33 -8.89 -28.10
C PRO A 240 -13.56 -8.19 -27.48
N GLY A 241 -14.29 -7.40 -28.28
CA GLY A 241 -15.46 -6.64 -27.80
C GLY A 241 -15.14 -5.29 -27.14
N LEU A 242 -13.88 -4.83 -27.19
CA LEU A 242 -13.50 -3.51 -26.69
C LEU A 242 -14.21 -2.39 -27.48
N THR A 243 -15.03 -1.60 -26.79
CA THR A 243 -15.68 -0.42 -27.39
C THR A 243 -14.78 0.82 -27.32
N VAL A 244 -14.96 1.73 -28.28
CA VAL A 244 -14.26 3.03 -28.32
C VAL A 244 -14.46 3.82 -27.04
N ARG A 245 -15.69 3.80 -26.50
CA ARG A 245 -16.06 4.51 -25.27
C ARG A 245 -15.29 3.96 -24.07
N THR A 246 -15.24 2.65 -23.92
CA THR A 246 -14.49 1.96 -22.87
C THR A 246 -13.00 2.28 -22.97
N PHE A 247 -12.43 2.20 -24.17
CA PHE A 247 -11.01 2.55 -24.38
C PHE A 247 -10.72 4.00 -24.00
N ASN A 248 -11.54 4.95 -24.45
CA ASN A 248 -11.36 6.37 -24.17
C ASN A 248 -11.44 6.69 -22.67
N ALA A 249 -12.37 6.05 -21.96
CA ALA A 249 -12.52 6.23 -20.52
C ALA A 249 -11.27 5.77 -19.76
N VAL A 250 -10.75 4.59 -20.09
CA VAL A 250 -9.52 4.07 -19.46
C VAL A 250 -8.30 4.91 -19.87
N TRP A 251 -8.17 5.26 -21.16
CA TRP A 251 -7.10 6.12 -21.67
C TRP A 251 -7.00 7.45 -20.90
N ALA A 252 -8.13 8.08 -20.63
CA ALA A 252 -8.19 9.34 -19.87
C ALA A 252 -7.75 9.17 -18.40
N GLN A 253 -7.75 7.96 -17.86
CA GLN A 253 -7.28 7.70 -16.50
C GLN A 253 -5.78 7.39 -16.48
N VAL A 254 -5.29 6.57 -17.42
CA VAL A 254 -3.96 5.92 -17.30
C VAL A 254 -2.90 6.47 -18.24
N ALA A 255 -3.27 7.12 -19.35
CA ALA A 255 -2.28 7.59 -20.33
C ALA A 255 -1.43 8.72 -19.73
N PRO A 256 -0.09 8.74 -19.89
CA PRO A 256 0.72 9.86 -19.43
C PRO A 256 0.34 11.16 -20.15
N ALA A 257 0.61 12.31 -19.53
CA ALA A 257 0.23 13.62 -20.07
C ALA A 257 0.78 13.87 -21.49
N ALA A 258 2.01 13.42 -21.78
CA ALA A 258 2.63 13.50 -23.10
C ALA A 258 1.77 12.83 -24.20
N PHE A 259 1.15 11.68 -23.89
CA PHE A 259 0.30 10.93 -24.82
C PHE A 259 -1.14 11.47 -24.92
N ARG A 260 -1.55 12.36 -24.02
CA ARG A 260 -2.88 13.01 -24.06
C ARG A 260 -2.88 14.34 -24.80
N ALA A 261 -1.71 14.93 -25.05
CA ALA A 261 -1.61 16.18 -25.77
C ALA A 261 -2.18 16.00 -27.19
N PRO A 262 -3.09 16.89 -27.66
CA PRO A 262 -3.56 16.85 -29.03
C PRO A 262 -2.36 17.03 -29.96
N GLY A 263 -2.05 16.00 -30.75
CA GLY A 263 -0.85 15.97 -31.57
C GLY A 263 -0.70 17.21 -32.44
N ARG A 264 0.52 17.77 -32.48
CA ARG A 264 0.91 18.80 -33.44
C ARG A 264 0.68 18.22 -34.84
N ARG A 265 -0.26 18.80 -35.61
CA ARG A 265 -0.51 18.40 -37.01
C ARG A 265 0.82 18.46 -37.77
N SER A 266 1.38 17.30 -38.10
CA SER A 266 2.45 17.21 -39.09
C SER A 266 1.87 17.73 -40.41
N LYS A 267 2.36 18.90 -40.85
CA LYS A 267 2.14 19.38 -42.22
C LYS A 267 2.82 18.36 -43.12
N LYS A 268 2.03 17.60 -43.88
CA LYS A 268 2.55 16.84 -45.01
C LYS A 268 3.25 17.82 -45.96
N SER A 269 4.56 17.63 -46.12
CA SER A 269 5.30 18.01 -47.32
C SER A 269 5.10 16.96 -48.40
#